data_AF-M5GFM3-F1
#
_entry.id   AF-M5GFM3-F1
#
_cell.length_a   1.000
_cell.length_b   1.000
_cell.length_c   1.000
_cell.angle_alpha   90.00
_cell.angle_beta   90.00
_cell.angle_gamma   90.00
#
_symmetry.space_group_name_H-M   'P 1'
#
loop_
_entity.id
_entity.type
_entity.pdbx_description
1 polymer ?
#
loop_
_entity_poly.entity_id
_entity_poly.type
_entity_poly.pdbx_seq_one_letter_code
_entity_poly.pdbx_strand_id
1 'polypeptide(L)'
;TPNKILHTYLLRLVKYTFSITVDHLEKDRSQDLLSLIEACMNLLQKEGWNLPKLNAKYIMEHQCALIGKHLKMLVQCMPFVLWDMVVPELLKAWVMIGLTGALLWQYNIKVKEVYLAELQQALTSLVHAIAHLDPIKMISKPKLHILLHATDDIQRCGPAVGFTTERYKSYNLVFRTCSVNSNHQSPSPI
;
A
#
# COMPACT_ATOMS: atom_id res chain seq x y z
N THR A 1 3.06 6.86 -19.80
CA THR A 1 3.31 5.48 -19.31
C THR A 1 2.29 5.18 -18.23
N PRO A 2 1.72 3.97 -18.18
CA PRO A 2 0.66 3.65 -17.22
C PRO A 2 1.11 3.86 -15.77
N ASN A 3 0.16 4.24 -14.92
CA ASN A 3 0.38 4.53 -13.53
C ASN A 3 0.99 3.31 -12.80
N LYS A 4 2.15 3.54 -12.18
CA LYS A 4 2.83 2.52 -11.38
C LYS A 4 2.20 2.48 -9.98
N ILE A 5 1.15 1.68 -9.81
CA ILE A 5 0.35 1.59 -8.57
C ILE A 5 1.22 1.34 -7.32
N LEU A 6 2.24 0.48 -7.40
CA LEU A 6 3.20 0.31 -6.29
C LEU A 6 3.84 1.63 -5.84
N HIS A 7 4.14 2.53 -6.78
CA HIS A 7 4.86 3.78 -6.54
C HIS A 7 3.99 5.01 -6.30
N THR A 8 2.70 4.95 -6.65
CA THR A 8 1.73 6.04 -6.47
C THR A 8 0.80 5.73 -5.31
N TYR A 9 0.31 4.50 -5.24
CA TYR A 9 -0.56 4.02 -4.19
C TYR A 9 0.21 3.60 -2.93
N LEU A 10 0.97 2.50 -2.97
CA LEU A 10 1.60 1.95 -1.77
C LEU A 10 2.72 2.86 -1.23
N LEU A 11 3.81 3.04 -1.98
CA LEU A 11 5.02 3.73 -1.51
C LEU A 11 4.87 5.24 -1.31
N ARG A 12 3.71 5.81 -1.65
CA ARG A 12 3.44 7.24 -1.52
C ARG A 12 2.23 7.47 -0.66
N LEU A 13 1.03 7.16 -1.14
CA LEU A 13 -0.19 7.40 -0.39
C LEU A 13 -0.26 6.60 0.92
N VAL A 14 -0.13 5.27 0.84
CA VAL A 14 -0.25 4.41 2.04
C VAL A 14 0.89 4.70 3.01
N LYS A 15 2.12 4.78 2.51
CA LYS A 15 3.29 5.11 3.35
C LYS A 15 3.12 6.46 4.06
N TYR A 16 2.58 7.46 3.37
CA TYR A 16 2.33 8.77 3.96
C TYR A 16 1.22 8.74 5.01
N THR A 17 0.10 8.08 4.72
CA THR A 17 -1.01 7.95 5.68
C THR A 17 -0.57 7.21 6.94
N PHE A 18 0.29 6.21 6.79
CA PHE A 18 0.91 5.52 7.91
C PHE A 18 1.80 6.45 8.75
N SER A 19 2.61 7.30 8.13
CA SER A 19 3.38 8.31 8.87
C SER A 19 2.49 9.27 9.66
N ILE A 20 1.39 9.77 9.08
CA ILE A 20 0.43 10.61 9.82
C ILE A 20 -0.15 9.85 11.02
N THR A 21 -0.47 8.56 10.80
CA THR A 21 -1.03 7.71 11.84
C THR A 21 -0.07 7.60 13.01
N VAL A 22 1.20 7.27 12.75
CA VAL A 22 2.25 7.24 13.77
C VAL A 22 2.38 8.59 14.47
N ASP A 23 2.51 9.69 13.72
CA ASP A 23 2.67 11.03 14.29
C ASP A 23 1.49 11.41 15.20
N HIS A 24 0.27 10.98 14.86
CA HIS A 24 -0.93 11.19 15.66
C HIS A 24 -0.87 10.38 16.98
N LEU A 25 -0.50 9.11 16.89
CA LEU A 25 -0.38 8.21 18.04
C LEU A 25 0.74 8.63 19.00
N GLU A 26 1.87 9.11 18.48
CA GLU A 26 2.98 9.61 19.29
C GLU A 26 2.66 10.92 20.01
N LYS A 27 1.89 11.82 19.36
CA LYS A 27 1.45 13.09 19.96
C LYS A 27 0.53 12.89 21.15
N ASP A 28 -0.28 11.84 21.14
CA ASP A 28 -1.17 11.49 22.25
C ASP A 28 -0.41 10.91 23.46
N ARG A 29 0.93 10.73 23.34
CA ARG A 29 1.89 10.39 24.41
C ARG A 29 1.55 9.15 25.26
N SER A 30 0.76 8.24 24.72
CA SER A 30 0.48 6.94 25.32
C SER A 30 1.37 5.88 24.66
N GLN A 31 2.51 5.56 25.29
CA GLN A 31 3.33 4.39 24.94
C GLN A 31 2.46 3.11 24.85
N ASP A 32 1.37 3.10 25.61
CA ASP A 32 0.31 2.11 25.64
C ASP A 32 -0.41 1.93 24.30
N LEU A 33 -0.57 2.99 23.49
CA LEU A 33 -1.34 2.92 22.25
C LEU A 33 -0.57 2.25 21.11
N LEU A 34 0.75 2.47 21.03
CA LEU A 34 1.61 1.75 20.07
C LEU A 34 1.70 0.26 20.41
N SER A 35 1.78 -0.08 21.69
CA SER A 35 1.76 -1.48 22.14
C SER A 35 0.38 -2.13 21.96
N LEU A 36 -0.71 -1.38 22.12
CA LEU A 36 -2.06 -1.83 21.80
C LEU A 36 -2.21 -2.13 20.30
N ILE A 37 -1.69 -1.28 19.42
CA ILE A 37 -1.69 -1.52 17.97
C ILE A 37 -0.90 -2.79 17.63
N GLU A 38 0.27 -2.98 18.23
CA GLU A 38 1.04 -4.20 18.05
C GLU A 38 0.25 -5.44 18.50
N ALA A 39 -0.40 -5.36 19.67
CA ALA A 39 -1.24 -6.43 20.21
C ALA A 39 -2.43 -6.73 19.29
N CYS A 40 -3.17 -5.70 18.85
CA CYS A 40 -4.29 -5.83 17.92
C CYS A 40 -3.85 -6.47 16.61
N MET A 41 -2.72 -6.03 16.03
CA MET A 41 -2.17 -6.65 14.83
C MET A 41 -1.83 -8.13 15.04
N ASN A 42 -1.33 -8.51 16.21
CA ASN A 42 -1.00 -9.91 16.53
C ASN A 42 -2.25 -10.78 16.76
N LEU A 43 -3.35 -10.19 17.25
CA LEU A 43 -4.63 -10.86 17.52
C LEU A 43 -5.49 -11.06 16.28
N LEU A 44 -5.20 -10.37 15.16
CA LEU A 44 -5.94 -10.54 13.92
C LEU A 44 -5.92 -12.01 13.47
N GLN A 45 -7.09 -12.52 13.10
CA GLN A 45 -7.23 -13.83 12.46
C GLN A 45 -6.50 -13.81 11.11
N LYS A 46 -5.51 -14.70 10.97
CA LYS A 46 -4.61 -14.75 9.80
C LYS A 46 -5.16 -15.65 8.69
N GLU A 47 -6.29 -16.30 8.92
CA GLU A 47 -6.95 -17.18 7.96
C GLU A 47 -7.49 -16.35 6.79
N GLY A 48 -7.23 -16.82 5.56
CA GLY A 48 -7.61 -16.10 4.33
C GLY A 48 -6.66 -14.98 3.89
N TRP A 49 -5.61 -14.67 4.67
CA TRP A 49 -4.61 -13.68 4.26
C TRP A 49 -3.56 -14.32 3.35
N ASN A 50 -3.58 -13.98 2.06
CA ASN A 50 -2.54 -14.38 1.09
C ASN A 50 -1.23 -13.59 1.26
N LEU A 51 -0.84 -13.25 2.48
CA LEU A 51 0.34 -12.44 2.79
C LEU A 51 1.34 -13.21 3.66
N PRO A 52 2.64 -12.90 3.57
CA PRO A 52 3.65 -13.49 4.45
C PRO A 52 3.31 -13.17 5.92
N LYS A 53 3.81 -14.01 6.85
CA LYS A 53 3.56 -13.88 8.30
C LYS A 53 3.65 -12.41 8.73
N LEU A 54 2.53 -11.89 9.27
CA LEU A 54 2.47 -10.57 9.88
C LEU A 54 3.42 -10.55 11.08
N ASN A 55 4.38 -9.63 11.03
CA ASN A 55 5.29 -9.34 12.14
C ASN A 55 5.01 -7.90 12.58
N ALA A 56 4.09 -7.76 13.54
CA ALA A 56 3.66 -6.47 14.06
C ALA A 56 4.83 -5.68 14.65
N LYS A 57 5.64 -6.35 15.49
CA LYS A 57 6.86 -5.80 16.09
C LYS A 57 7.79 -5.18 15.05
N TYR A 58 8.09 -5.91 13.97
CA TYR A 58 8.93 -5.38 12.90
C TYR A 58 8.34 -4.13 12.24
N ILE A 59 7.03 -4.12 11.98
CA ILE A 59 6.34 -2.98 11.35
C ILE A 59 6.42 -1.75 12.26
N MET A 60 6.21 -1.94 13.56
CA MET A 60 6.25 -0.87 14.56
C MET A 60 7.67 -0.36 14.85
N GLU A 61 8.69 -1.20 14.78
CA GLU A 61 10.10 -0.79 14.93
C GLU A 61 10.66 -0.11 13.68
N HIS A 62 10.22 -0.52 12.48
CA HIS A 62 10.82 -0.13 11.20
C HIS A 62 9.88 0.70 10.31
N GLN A 63 9.11 1.60 10.92
CA GLN A 63 8.05 2.38 10.28
C GLN A 63 8.51 3.16 9.02
N CYS A 64 9.75 3.67 9.04
CA CYS A 64 10.34 4.40 7.93
C CYS A 64 10.86 3.51 6.79
N ALA A 65 11.14 2.23 7.06
CA ALA A 65 11.77 1.29 6.14
C ALA A 65 10.79 0.29 5.47
N LEU A 66 9.47 0.51 5.64
CA LEU A 66 8.45 -0.37 5.08
C LEU A 66 8.50 -0.43 3.55
N ILE A 67 8.49 -1.67 3.05
CA ILE A 67 8.41 -2.01 1.62
C ILE A 67 6.98 -2.43 1.22
N GLY A 68 6.76 -2.60 -0.10
CA GLY A 68 5.42 -2.84 -0.67
C GLY A 68 4.62 -3.98 -0.02
N LYS A 69 5.26 -5.08 0.39
CA LYS A 69 4.56 -6.20 1.06
C LYS A 69 3.97 -5.81 2.43
N HIS A 70 4.70 -5.00 3.21
CA HIS A 70 4.22 -4.50 4.50
C HIS A 70 3.10 -3.48 4.29
N LEU A 71 3.23 -2.62 3.28
CA LEU A 71 2.20 -1.64 2.97
C LEU A 71 0.90 -2.29 2.50
N LYS A 72 0.97 -3.37 1.69
CA LYS A 72 -0.22 -4.17 1.31
C LYS A 72 -0.91 -4.76 2.53
N MET A 73 -0.14 -5.21 3.52
CA MET A 73 -0.66 -5.72 4.79
C MET A 73 -1.39 -4.63 5.57
N LEU A 74 -0.79 -3.45 5.70
CA LEU A 74 -1.41 -2.31 6.38
C LEU A 74 -2.73 -1.90 5.71
N VAL A 75 -2.79 -1.86 4.38
CA VAL A 75 -4.03 -1.55 3.64
C VAL A 75 -5.19 -2.48 4.04
N GLN A 76 -4.90 -3.75 4.30
CA GLN A 76 -5.93 -4.75 4.62
C GLN A 76 -6.37 -4.71 6.08
N CYS A 77 -5.51 -4.30 7.01
CA CYS A 77 -5.75 -4.49 8.44
C CYS A 77 -6.00 -3.20 9.23
N MET A 78 -5.42 -2.08 8.80
CA MET A 78 -5.44 -0.84 9.58
C MET A 78 -6.83 -0.32 9.92
N PRO A 79 -7.88 -0.42 9.05
CA PRO A 79 -9.22 -0.02 9.45
C PRO A 79 -9.75 -0.74 10.70
N PHE A 80 -9.36 -2.00 10.91
CA PHE A 80 -9.78 -2.80 12.06
C PHE A 80 -8.89 -2.54 13.28
N VAL A 81 -7.59 -2.36 13.05
CA VAL A 81 -6.61 -2.11 14.11
C VAL A 81 -6.83 -0.74 14.75
N LEU A 82 -7.15 0.27 13.96
CA LEU A 82 -7.29 1.65 14.42
C LEU A 82 -8.71 2.00 14.90
N TRP A 83 -9.61 1.02 14.93
CA TRP A 83 -10.99 1.23 15.36
C TRP A 83 -11.01 1.76 16.80
N ASP A 84 -11.64 2.92 17.03
CA ASP A 84 -11.74 3.60 18.33
C ASP A 84 -10.39 4.08 18.91
N MET A 85 -9.32 4.13 18.11
CA MET A 85 -7.98 4.57 18.56
C MET A 85 -7.49 5.87 17.93
N VAL A 86 -8.17 6.35 16.88
CA VAL A 86 -7.76 7.53 16.12
C VAL A 86 -8.96 8.41 15.80
N VAL A 87 -8.69 9.66 15.42
CA VAL A 87 -9.73 10.57 14.95
C VAL A 87 -10.54 10.00 13.77
N PRO A 88 -11.85 10.24 13.70
CA PRO A 88 -12.74 9.65 12.68
C PRO A 88 -12.29 9.89 11.24
N GLU A 89 -11.69 11.05 10.97
CA GLU A 89 -11.17 11.44 9.66
C GLU A 89 -10.04 10.51 9.21
N LEU A 90 -9.15 10.13 10.14
CA LEU A 90 -8.02 9.25 9.86
C LEU A 90 -8.49 7.82 9.64
N LEU A 91 -9.43 7.35 10.46
CA LEU A 91 -10.07 6.05 10.26
C LEU A 91 -10.77 5.98 8.90
N LYS A 92 -11.53 7.02 8.53
CA LYS A 92 -12.19 7.13 7.23
C LYS A 92 -11.20 7.05 6.07
N ALA A 93 -10.05 7.72 6.16
CA ALA A 93 -9.02 7.63 5.14
C ALA A 93 -8.48 6.20 5.00
N TRP A 94 -8.23 5.50 6.12
CA TRP A 94 -7.82 4.09 6.09
C TRP A 94 -8.87 3.16 5.48
N VAL A 95 -10.16 3.37 5.78
CA VAL A 95 -11.26 2.62 5.16
C VAL A 95 -11.25 2.84 3.64
N MET A 96 -11.13 4.08 3.18
CA MET A 96 -11.07 4.38 1.75
C MET A 96 -9.83 3.79 1.07
N ILE A 97 -8.69 3.73 1.77
CA ILE A 97 -7.50 3.02 1.34
C ILE A 97 -7.78 1.52 1.23
N GLY A 98 -8.43 0.89 2.21
CA GLY A 98 -8.80 -0.52 2.13
C GLY A 98 -9.64 -0.84 0.89
N LEU A 99 -10.74 -0.10 0.71
CA LEU A 99 -11.69 -0.27 -0.39
C LEU A 99 -11.05 -0.03 -1.76
N THR A 100 -10.31 1.07 -1.91
CA THR A 100 -9.64 1.40 -3.19
C THR A 100 -8.55 0.38 -3.50
N GLY A 101 -7.81 -0.08 -2.49
CA GLY A 101 -6.78 -1.10 -2.64
C GLY A 101 -7.33 -2.42 -3.18
N ALA A 102 -8.51 -2.84 -2.71
CA ALA A 102 -9.20 -4.03 -3.20
C ALA A 102 -9.55 -3.92 -4.70
N LEU A 103 -10.08 -2.77 -5.12
CA LEU A 103 -10.41 -2.52 -6.53
C LEU A 103 -9.17 -2.45 -7.44
N LEU A 104 -8.08 -1.85 -6.96
CA LEU A 104 -6.82 -1.73 -7.71
C LEU A 104 -6.11 -3.08 -7.92
N TRP A 105 -6.28 -4.05 -7.01
CA TRP A 105 -5.68 -5.39 -7.12
C TRP A 105 -6.64 -6.46 -7.66
N GLN A 106 -7.68 -6.05 -8.39
CA GLN A 106 -8.61 -6.97 -9.02
C GLN A 106 -8.04 -7.59 -10.31
N TYR A 107 -8.05 -8.92 -10.39
CA TYR A 107 -7.59 -9.67 -11.57
C TYR A 107 -8.69 -9.95 -12.57
N ASN A 108 -9.92 -10.16 -12.07
CA ASN A 108 -11.07 -10.57 -12.88
C ASN A 108 -12.13 -9.47 -12.87
N ILE A 109 -12.26 -8.76 -14.00
CA ILE A 109 -13.25 -7.71 -14.20
C ILE A 109 -14.37 -8.28 -15.07
N LYS A 110 -15.54 -8.53 -14.47
CA LYS A 110 -16.71 -9.09 -15.18
C LYS A 110 -17.37 -8.08 -16.11
N VAL A 111 -17.65 -6.89 -15.58
CA VAL A 111 -18.28 -5.77 -16.31
C VAL A 111 -17.38 -4.56 -16.16
N LYS A 112 -16.77 -4.13 -17.27
CA LYS A 112 -15.71 -3.12 -17.26
C LYS A 112 -16.22 -1.75 -16.85
N GLU A 113 -17.38 -1.36 -17.34
CA GLU A 113 -17.99 -0.04 -17.15
C GLU A 113 -18.36 0.18 -15.67
N VAL A 114 -18.98 -0.83 -15.05
CA VAL A 114 -19.33 -0.82 -13.62
C VAL A 114 -18.06 -0.73 -12.77
N TYR A 115 -17.07 -1.57 -13.05
CA TYR A 115 -15.80 -1.54 -12.33
C TYR A 115 -15.08 -0.19 -12.44
N LEU A 116 -15.05 0.42 -13.63
CA LEU A 116 -14.40 1.71 -13.83
C LEU A 116 -15.13 2.83 -13.07
N ALA A 117 -16.46 2.82 -13.06
CA ALA A 117 -17.26 3.77 -12.30
C ALA A 117 -17.03 3.63 -10.78
N GLU A 118 -17.06 2.40 -10.26
CA GLU A 118 -16.76 2.10 -8.85
C GLU A 118 -15.35 2.54 -8.46
N LEU A 119 -14.36 2.23 -9.30
CA LEU A 119 -12.96 2.61 -9.06
C LEU A 119 -12.81 4.14 -9.08
N GLN A 120 -13.42 4.84 -10.04
CA GLN A 120 -13.37 6.29 -10.11
C GLN A 120 -13.99 6.93 -8.86
N GLN A 121 -15.14 6.43 -8.42
CA GLN A 121 -15.80 6.90 -7.20
C GLN A 121 -14.94 6.65 -5.95
N ALA A 122 -14.34 5.45 -5.83
CA ALA A 122 -13.46 5.10 -4.72
C ALA A 122 -12.22 6.00 -4.69
N LEU A 123 -11.58 6.24 -5.84
CA LEU A 123 -10.42 7.12 -5.98
C LEU A 123 -10.74 8.57 -5.61
N THR A 124 -11.85 9.12 -6.11
CA THR A 124 -12.27 10.48 -5.77
C THR A 124 -12.55 10.61 -4.27
N SER A 125 -13.26 9.63 -3.70
CA SER A 125 -13.59 9.61 -2.26
C SER A 125 -12.33 9.48 -1.39
N LEU A 126 -11.35 8.68 -1.84
CA LEU A 126 -10.05 8.54 -1.21
C LEU A 126 -9.26 9.85 -1.24
N VAL A 127 -9.15 10.50 -2.40
CA VAL A 127 -8.45 11.78 -2.52
C VAL A 127 -9.12 12.84 -1.62
N HIS A 128 -10.45 12.87 -1.57
CA HIS A 128 -11.19 13.76 -0.69
C HIS A 128 -10.92 13.48 0.80
N ALA A 129 -10.87 12.21 1.21
CA ALA A 129 -10.55 11.84 2.60
C ALA A 129 -9.12 12.28 2.98
N ILE A 130 -8.15 12.12 2.07
CA ILE A 130 -6.76 12.56 2.29
C ILE A 130 -6.65 14.08 2.31
N ALA A 131 -7.39 14.77 1.42
CA ALA A 131 -7.44 16.23 1.40
C ALA A 131 -7.97 16.81 2.71
N HIS A 132 -8.92 16.12 3.34
CA HIS A 132 -9.47 16.53 4.63
C HIS A 132 -8.47 16.35 5.78
N LEU A 133 -7.59 15.34 5.70
CA LEU A 133 -6.51 15.14 6.68
C LEU A 133 -5.37 16.15 6.53
N ASP A 134 -4.93 16.40 5.29
CA ASP A 134 -3.81 17.31 5.00
C ASP A 134 -3.97 17.93 3.60
N PRO A 135 -4.61 19.12 3.51
CA PRO A 135 -4.81 19.82 2.25
C PRO A 135 -3.51 20.20 1.53
N ILE A 136 -2.43 20.46 2.29
CA ILE A 136 -1.14 20.93 1.75
C ILE A 136 -0.46 19.82 0.94
N LYS A 137 -0.65 18.56 1.35
CA LYS A 137 -0.08 17.41 0.62
C LYS A 137 -0.77 17.13 -0.70
N MET A 138 -2.02 17.53 -0.86
CA MET A 138 -2.71 17.47 -2.14
C MET A 138 -1.99 18.33 -3.19
N ILE A 139 -1.48 19.49 -2.79
CA ILE A 139 -0.76 20.43 -3.66
C ILE A 139 0.69 19.98 -3.88
N SER A 140 1.36 19.53 -2.83
CA SER A 140 2.81 19.24 -2.88
C SER A 140 3.18 17.85 -3.42
N LYS A 141 2.22 16.94 -3.60
CA LYS A 141 2.48 15.57 -4.07
C LYS A 141 1.74 15.27 -5.38
N PRO A 142 2.38 15.45 -6.56
CA PRO A 142 1.73 15.23 -7.86
C PRO A 142 1.26 13.79 -8.07
N LYS A 143 1.84 12.83 -7.33
CA LYS A 143 1.47 11.41 -7.42
C LYS A 143 0.06 11.09 -6.92
N LEU A 144 -0.54 11.94 -6.07
CA LEU A 144 -1.95 11.80 -5.71
C LEU A 144 -2.86 12.17 -6.88
N HIS A 145 -2.55 13.25 -7.59
CA HIS A 145 -3.26 13.59 -8.81
C HIS A 145 -3.09 12.52 -9.90
N ILE A 146 -1.87 12.01 -10.10
CA ILE A 146 -1.60 10.91 -11.04
C ILE A 146 -2.42 9.65 -10.68
N LEU A 147 -2.74 9.42 -9.40
CA LEU A 147 -3.56 8.29 -8.98
C LEU A 147 -4.99 8.35 -9.55
N LEU A 148 -5.54 9.55 -9.77
CA LEU A 148 -6.88 9.71 -10.38
C LEU A 148 -6.93 9.20 -11.83
N HIS A 149 -5.79 9.22 -12.53
CA HIS A 149 -5.69 8.69 -13.90
C HIS A 149 -5.56 7.15 -13.96
N ALA A 150 -5.61 6.45 -12.82
CA ALA A 150 -5.56 4.99 -12.81
C ALA A 150 -6.74 4.36 -13.58
N THR A 151 -7.91 4.99 -13.58
CA THR A 151 -9.07 4.54 -14.36
C THR A 151 -8.81 4.63 -15.86
N ASP A 152 -8.21 5.74 -16.32
CA ASP A 152 -7.85 5.94 -17.73
C ASP A 152 -6.84 4.88 -18.20
N ASP A 153 -5.84 4.60 -17.36
CA ASP A 153 -4.83 3.59 -17.63
C ASP A 153 -5.44 2.18 -17.66
N ILE A 154 -6.33 1.84 -16.74
CA ILE A 154 -6.97 0.52 -16.70
C ILE A 154 -7.94 0.34 -17.88
N GLN A 155 -8.62 1.41 -18.28
CA GLN A 155 -9.48 1.41 -19.46
C GLN A 155 -8.68 1.07 -20.73
N ARG A 156 -7.46 1.60 -20.86
CA ARG A 156 -6.60 1.42 -22.04
C ARG A 156 -5.74 0.16 -22.02
N CYS A 157 -5.20 -0.20 -20.86
CA CYS A 157 -4.18 -1.23 -20.72
C CYS A 157 -4.67 -2.51 -20.03
N GLY A 158 -5.96 -2.58 -19.65
CA GLY A 158 -6.52 -3.70 -18.90
C GLY A 158 -6.25 -3.59 -17.40
N PRO A 159 -6.46 -4.65 -16.61
CA PRO A 159 -6.35 -4.59 -15.16
C PRO A 159 -5.00 -4.04 -14.70
N ALA A 160 -5.06 -3.17 -13.70
CA ALA A 160 -3.95 -2.57 -12.98
C ALA A 160 -2.77 -3.53 -12.77
N VAL A 161 -3.07 -4.74 -12.27
CA VAL A 161 -2.09 -5.77 -11.95
C VAL A 161 -1.24 -6.19 -13.16
N GLY A 162 -1.84 -6.18 -14.36
CA GLY A 162 -1.22 -6.64 -15.61
C GLY A 162 -0.03 -5.80 -16.07
N PHE A 163 -0.05 -4.49 -15.79
CA PHE A 163 1.03 -3.56 -16.18
C PHE A 163 1.85 -3.06 -14.99
N THR A 164 1.72 -3.69 -13.81
CA THR A 164 2.52 -3.30 -12.64
C THR A 164 4.01 -3.54 -12.85
N THR A 165 4.83 -2.55 -12.50
CA THR A 165 6.29 -2.73 -12.51
C THR A 165 6.82 -3.68 -11.43
N GLU A 166 5.97 -4.12 -10.50
CA GLU A 166 6.34 -5.08 -9.45
C GLU A 166 6.83 -6.40 -10.08
N ARG A 167 6.18 -6.85 -11.16
CA ARG A 167 6.57 -8.03 -11.93
C ARG A 167 7.97 -7.90 -12.55
N TYR A 168 8.33 -6.72 -13.02
CA TYR A 168 9.66 -6.49 -13.58
C TYR A 168 10.72 -6.42 -12.47
N LYS A 169 10.38 -5.90 -11.30
CA LYS A 169 11.30 -5.81 -10.16
C LYS A 169 11.62 -7.15 -9.52
N SER A 170 10.72 -8.13 -9.56
CA SER A 170 11.03 -9.48 -9.07
C SER A 170 12.16 -10.15 -9.87
N TYR A 171 12.34 -9.81 -11.15
CA TYR A 171 13.48 -10.30 -11.93
C TYR A 171 14.83 -9.79 -11.41
N ASN A 172 14.88 -8.63 -10.74
CA ASN A 172 16.14 -8.15 -10.15
C ASN A 172 16.68 -9.11 -9.09
N LEU A 173 15.80 -9.82 -8.37
CA LEU A 173 16.23 -10.86 -7.43
C LEU A 173 16.87 -12.02 -8.18
N VAL A 174 16.21 -12.51 -9.24
CA VAL A 174 16.73 -13.58 -10.10
C VAL A 174 18.08 -13.20 -10.69
N PHE A 175 18.21 -11.99 -11.26
CA PHE A 175 19.48 -11.49 -11.80
C PHE A 175 20.57 -11.41 -10.75
N ARG A 176 20.27 -11.01 -9.50
CA ARG A 176 21.25 -10.99 -8.42
C ARG A 176 21.64 -12.38 -7.96
N THR A 177 20.71 -13.33 -7.93
CA THR A 177 20.98 -14.72 -7.55
C THR A 177 21.78 -15.44 -8.63
N CYS A 178 21.40 -15.33 -9.90
CA CYS A 178 22.17 -15.83 -11.05
C CYS A 178 23.50 -15.10 -11.18
N SER A 179 23.50 -13.81 -10.84
CA SER A 179 24.59 -13.00 -10.31
C SER A 179 25.51 -13.83 -9.45
N VAL A 180 25.27 -13.83 -8.14
CA VAL A 180 26.02 -14.49 -7.06
C VAL A 180 26.38 -15.96 -7.32
N ASN A 181 25.57 -16.69 -8.07
CA ASN A 181 25.78 -18.12 -8.34
C ASN A 181 26.38 -18.43 -9.72
N SER A 182 26.74 -17.42 -10.52
CA SER A 182 27.56 -17.67 -11.71
C SER A 182 29.01 -17.96 -11.29
N ASN A 183 29.81 -18.49 -12.22
CA ASN A 183 31.26 -18.61 -12.03
C ASN A 183 31.87 -17.21 -11.95
N HIS A 184 31.78 -16.56 -10.79
CA HIS A 184 32.29 -15.21 -10.59
C HIS A 184 33.77 -15.08 -10.89
N GLN A 185 34.54 -16.15 -10.70
CA GLN A 185 36.00 -16.21 -10.88
C GLN A 185 36.52 -17.66 -10.99
N SER A 186 36.01 -18.47 -11.94
CA SER A 186 36.73 -19.70 -12.30
C SER A 186 37.52 -19.44 -13.59
N PRO A 187 38.86 -19.29 -13.53
CA PRO A 187 39.66 -19.41 -14.74
C PRO A 187 39.49 -20.84 -15.23
N SER A 188 39.05 -21.00 -16.47
CA SER A 188 39.06 -22.29 -17.15
C SER A 188 40.50 -22.84 -17.12
N PRO A 189 40.74 -24.07 -16.67
CA PRO A 189 42.06 -24.66 -16.81
C PRO A 189 42.33 -24.86 -18.31
N ILE A 190 43.30 -24.10 -18.83
CA ILE A 190 43.95 -24.36 -20.13
C ILE A 190 45.05 -25.38 -19.88
#